data_AF-A0A4R4Q8S6-F1
#
_entry.id   AF-A0A4R4Q8S6-F1
#
_cell.length_a   1.000
_cell.length_b   1.000
_cell.length_c   1.000
_cell.angle_alpha   90.00
_cell.angle_beta   90.00
_cell.angle_gamma   90.00
#
_symmetry.space_group_name_H-M   'P 1'
#
loop_
_entity.id
_entity.type
_entity.pdbx_description
1 polymer ?
#
loop_
_entity_poly.entity_id
_entity_poly.type
_entity_poly.pdbx_seq_one_letter_code
_entity_poly.pdbx_strand_id
1 'polypeptide(L)'
;MRGKPTVFVDLVSEGGTFERLFAVLRQWIDDEHAQWDVIRRQLRFVGITGRRQTSPNAFRWQQHADFTAELPAAAIRNVSLDGQIWSYFGNHQHKTAASFRRTAWADPAANEPRRDERSRMALAEAVQVVAAGRTPEVRRKLAELLTHEPAIKERWLRDLQVSLRK
;
A
#
# COMPACT_ATOMS: atom_id res chain seq x y z
N MET A 1 -4.23 -8.12 -24.07
CA MET A 1 -3.31 -8.66 -23.04
C MET A 1 -4.04 -8.76 -21.70
N ARG A 2 -4.21 -9.97 -21.13
CA ARG A 2 -4.62 -10.09 -19.72
C ARG A 2 -3.37 -9.95 -18.84
N GLY A 3 -2.91 -8.72 -18.65
CA GLY A 3 -1.87 -8.40 -17.67
C GLY A 3 -2.35 -8.67 -16.25
N LYS A 4 -1.40 -8.80 -15.31
CA LYS A 4 -1.74 -8.80 -13.88
C LYS A 4 -2.45 -7.47 -13.55
N PRO A 5 -3.48 -7.47 -12.69
CA PRO A 5 -4.11 -6.24 -12.24
C PRO A 5 -3.07 -5.26 -11.66
N THR A 6 -3.25 -3.97 -11.93
CA THR A 6 -2.50 -2.90 -11.27
C THR A 6 -3.06 -2.72 -9.86
N VAL A 7 -2.19 -2.83 -8.86
CA VAL A 7 -2.56 -2.74 -7.45
C VAL A 7 -1.98 -1.47 -6.84
N PHE A 8 -2.86 -0.58 -6.39
CA PHE A 8 -2.48 0.59 -5.59
C PHE A 8 -2.56 0.21 -4.11
N VAL A 9 -1.48 0.50 -3.37
CA VAL A 9 -1.37 0.19 -1.94
C VAL A 9 -1.02 1.47 -1.21
N ASP A 10 -1.76 1.80 -0.15
CA ASP A 10 -1.51 3.00 0.66
C ASP A 10 -1.85 2.75 2.13
N LEU A 11 -1.25 3.56 3.02
CA LEU A 11 -1.59 3.63 4.43
C LEU A 11 -2.80 4.55 4.61
N VAL A 12 -3.97 3.98 4.90
CA VAL A 12 -5.25 4.70 4.77
C VAL A 12 -5.78 5.17 6.12
N SER A 13 -5.93 6.49 6.26
CA SER A 13 -6.70 7.12 7.35
C SER A 13 -8.19 7.25 6.98
N GLU A 14 -8.48 7.94 5.86
CA GLU A 14 -9.86 8.27 5.44
C GLU A 14 -10.19 7.88 4.00
N GLY A 15 -9.19 7.53 3.17
CA GLY A 15 -9.39 7.07 1.78
C GLY A 15 -9.25 8.17 0.71
N GLY A 16 -9.14 9.44 1.10
CA GLY A 16 -9.10 10.57 0.17
C GLY A 16 -7.95 10.55 -0.85
N THR A 17 -6.81 9.90 -0.56
CA THR A 17 -5.74 9.70 -1.55
C THR A 17 -6.22 8.83 -2.71
N PHE A 18 -6.87 7.71 -2.41
CA PHE A 18 -7.39 6.80 -3.43
C PHE A 18 -8.52 7.42 -4.22
N GLU A 19 -9.40 8.18 -3.57
CA GLU A 19 -10.48 8.91 -4.26
C GLU A 19 -9.93 9.90 -5.29
N ARG A 20 -8.94 10.71 -4.92
CA ARG A 20 -8.30 11.67 -5.84
C ARG A 20 -7.56 10.96 -6.98
N LEU A 21 -6.83 9.90 -6.66
CA LEU A 21 -6.16 9.08 -7.69
C LEU A 21 -7.18 8.49 -8.67
N PHE A 22 -8.26 7.92 -8.16
CA PHE A 22 -9.32 7.36 -8.98
C PHE A 22 -9.94 8.42 -9.89
N ALA A 23 -10.22 9.62 -9.38
CA ALA A 23 -10.77 10.71 -10.18
C ALA A 23 -9.87 11.09 -11.35
N VAL A 24 -8.55 11.19 -11.12
CA VAL A 24 -7.56 11.45 -12.20
C VAL A 24 -7.55 10.31 -13.22
N LEU A 25 -7.53 9.06 -12.76
CA LEU A 25 -7.57 7.90 -13.65
C LEU A 25 -8.85 7.87 -14.48
N ARG A 26 -10.01 8.16 -13.87
CA ARG A 26 -11.30 8.17 -14.54
C ARG A 26 -11.34 9.24 -15.63
N GLN A 27 -10.84 10.43 -15.32
CA GLN A 27 -10.71 11.52 -16.28
C GLN A 27 -9.83 11.13 -17.47
N TRP A 28 -8.62 10.60 -17.23
CA TRP A 28 -7.73 10.17 -18.32
C TRP A 28 -8.34 9.06 -19.19
N ILE A 29 -9.09 8.13 -18.59
CA ILE A 29 -9.79 7.07 -19.34
C ILE A 29 -10.85 7.66 -20.26
N ASP A 30 -11.57 8.68 -19.78
CA ASP A 30 -12.58 9.38 -20.58
C ASP A 30 -11.91 10.20 -21.71
N ASP A 31 -10.82 10.90 -21.41
CA ASP A 31 -10.04 11.69 -22.38
C ASP A 31 -9.44 10.80 -23.49
N GLU A 32 -8.98 9.59 -23.15
CA GLU A 32 -8.42 8.62 -24.12
C GLU A 32 -9.48 7.70 -24.75
N HIS A 33 -10.77 7.87 -24.42
CA HIS A 33 -11.86 6.98 -24.83
C HIS A 33 -11.58 5.49 -24.58
N ALA A 34 -10.87 5.18 -23.49
CA ALA A 34 -10.49 3.81 -23.16
C ALA A 34 -11.68 3.03 -22.56
N GLN A 35 -11.68 1.71 -22.72
CA GLN A 35 -12.81 0.88 -22.29
C GLN A 35 -12.87 0.72 -20.76
N TRP A 36 -13.68 1.55 -20.10
CA TRP A 36 -13.85 1.53 -18.64
C TRP A 36 -14.17 0.14 -18.08
N ASP A 37 -15.05 -0.62 -18.72
CA ASP A 37 -15.44 -1.97 -18.28
C ASP A 37 -14.29 -2.98 -18.27
N VAL A 38 -13.26 -2.75 -19.10
CA VAL A 38 -12.03 -3.54 -19.09
C VAL A 38 -11.12 -3.03 -17.98
N ILE A 39 -10.91 -1.72 -17.88
CA ILE A 39 -9.96 -1.12 -16.95
C ILE A 39 -10.38 -1.32 -15.50
N ARG A 40 -11.66 -1.15 -15.15
CA ARG A 40 -12.17 -1.33 -13.78
C ARG A 40 -11.95 -2.75 -13.24
N ARG A 41 -11.83 -3.74 -14.12
CA ARG A 41 -11.50 -5.13 -13.78
C ARG A 41 -10.01 -5.36 -13.56
N GLN A 42 -9.16 -4.43 -13.98
CA GLN A 42 -7.71 -4.45 -13.83
C GLN A 42 -7.18 -3.57 -12.70
N LEU A 43 -7.99 -2.69 -12.11
CA LEU A 43 -7.59 -1.88 -10.96
C LEU A 43 -7.86 -2.59 -9.63
N ARG A 44 -6.93 -2.51 -8.68
CA ARG A 44 -7.08 -2.98 -7.30
C ARG A 44 -6.59 -1.92 -6.32
N PHE A 45 -7.25 -1.81 -5.18
CA PHE A 45 -6.90 -0.91 -4.09
C PHE A 45 -6.74 -1.72 -2.80
N VAL A 46 -5.58 -1.58 -2.18
CA VAL A 46 -5.27 -2.23 -0.90
C VAL A 46 -5.00 -1.15 0.14
N GLY A 47 -5.91 -1.01 1.09
CA GLY A 47 -5.74 -0.10 2.22
C GLY A 47 -5.04 -0.77 3.39
N ILE A 48 -3.89 -0.24 3.80
CA ILE A 48 -3.25 -0.62 5.06
C ILE A 48 -3.88 0.25 6.17
N THR A 49 -4.69 -0.37 7.02
CA THR A 49 -5.52 0.32 8.02
C THR A 49 -5.09 0.01 9.44
N GLY A 50 -5.30 0.92 10.38
CA GLY A 50 -5.16 0.61 11.81
C GLY A 50 -6.26 -0.35 12.26
N ARG A 51 -5.90 -1.42 12.97
CA ARG A 51 -6.84 -2.38 13.53
C ARG A 51 -7.69 -1.67 14.57
N ARG A 52 -8.98 -1.60 14.29
CA ARG A 52 -10.03 -1.14 15.23
C ARG A 52 -10.81 -2.35 15.73
N GLN A 53 -11.66 -2.17 16.72
CA GLN A 53 -12.58 -3.22 17.17
C GLN A 53 -13.38 -3.77 15.98
N THR A 54 -13.52 -5.10 15.92
CA THR A 54 -14.34 -5.76 14.91
C THR A 54 -15.81 -5.59 15.29
N SER A 55 -16.51 -4.69 14.61
CA SER A 55 -17.95 -4.44 14.79
C SER A 55 -18.58 -4.16 13.42
N PRO A 56 -19.87 -4.46 13.21
CA PRO A 56 -20.62 -4.01 12.02
C PRO A 56 -20.52 -2.49 11.82
N ASN A 57 -20.40 -1.74 12.93
CA ASN A 57 -20.29 -0.28 12.94
C ASN A 57 -18.83 0.21 12.91
N ALA A 58 -17.87 -0.69 12.74
CA ALA A 58 -16.47 -0.29 12.63
C ALA A 58 -16.27 0.50 11.33
N PHE A 59 -15.77 1.74 11.47
CA PHE A 59 -15.43 2.59 10.34
C PHE A 59 -14.54 1.86 9.33
N ARG A 60 -14.94 1.92 8.06
CA ARG A 60 -14.20 1.39 6.91
C ARG A 60 -14.14 2.49 5.86
N TRP A 61 -12.95 2.96 5.53
CA TRP A 61 -12.76 4.06 4.59
C TRP A 61 -13.51 3.83 3.26
N GLN A 62 -13.56 2.59 2.77
CA GLN A 62 -14.23 2.27 1.51
C GLN A 62 -15.75 2.46 1.56
N GLN A 63 -16.38 2.45 2.74
CA GLN A 63 -17.81 2.71 2.88
C GLN A 63 -18.15 4.19 2.76
N HIS A 64 -17.14 5.06 2.84
CA HIS A 64 -17.27 6.51 2.79
C HIS A 64 -16.61 7.11 1.54
N ALA A 65 -16.27 6.25 0.56
CA ALA A 65 -15.62 6.65 -0.67
C ALA A 65 -16.49 6.20 -1.86
N ASP A 66 -17.23 7.13 -2.45
CA ASP A 66 -18.27 6.83 -3.45
C ASP A 66 -17.72 6.10 -4.68
N PHE A 67 -16.48 6.41 -5.08
CA PHE A 67 -15.81 5.78 -6.23
C PHE A 67 -15.73 4.25 -6.14
N THR A 68 -15.77 3.72 -4.91
CA THR A 68 -15.66 2.29 -4.67
C THR A 68 -16.83 1.50 -5.24
N ALA A 69 -18.00 2.15 -5.42
CA ALA A 69 -19.18 1.56 -6.04
C ALA A 69 -19.00 1.28 -7.54
N GLU A 70 -18.07 1.97 -8.21
CA GLU A 70 -17.78 1.74 -9.63
C GLU A 70 -16.90 0.52 -9.89
N LEU A 71 -16.27 0.00 -8.83
CA LEU A 71 -15.33 -1.12 -8.89
C LEU A 71 -16.00 -2.43 -8.45
N PRO A 72 -15.53 -3.59 -8.95
CA PRO A 72 -15.94 -4.87 -8.38
C PRO A 72 -15.61 -4.94 -6.88
N ALA A 73 -16.48 -5.52 -6.04
CA ALA A 73 -16.24 -5.61 -4.60
C ALA A 73 -14.90 -6.29 -4.24
N ALA A 74 -14.44 -7.25 -5.06
CA ALA A 74 -13.16 -7.93 -4.88
C ALA A 74 -11.95 -7.05 -5.20
N ALA A 75 -12.15 -5.86 -5.78
CA ALA A 75 -11.09 -4.94 -6.15
C ALA A 75 -10.52 -4.16 -4.96
N ILE A 76 -11.22 -4.14 -3.83
CA ILE A 76 -10.84 -3.39 -2.64
C ILE A 76 -10.58 -4.38 -1.51
N ARG A 77 -9.39 -4.29 -0.91
CA ARG A 77 -8.99 -5.10 0.24
C ARG A 77 -8.35 -4.23 1.30
N ASN A 78 -8.50 -4.63 2.56
CA ASN A 78 -7.82 -3.98 3.67
C ASN A 78 -6.88 -4.97 4.34
N VAL A 79 -5.71 -4.47 4.74
CA VAL A 79 -4.75 -5.17 5.60
C VAL A 79 -4.65 -4.38 6.90
N SER A 80 -5.03 -4.99 8.02
CA SER A 80 -5.08 -4.30 9.30
C SER A 80 -3.80 -4.52 10.10
N LEU A 81 -3.11 -3.43 10.43
CA LEU A 81 -1.96 -3.41 11.34
C LEU A 81 -2.39 -3.09 12.77
N ASP A 82 -1.56 -3.42 13.76
CA ASP A 82 -1.71 -2.84 15.10
C ASP A 82 -1.80 -1.30 15.03
N GLY A 83 -2.59 -0.69 15.92
CA GLY A 83 -2.84 0.75 15.91
C GLY A 83 -1.60 1.60 16.16
N GLN A 84 -0.69 1.15 17.02
CA GLN A 84 0.57 1.85 17.28
C GLN A 84 1.52 1.72 16.09
N ILE A 85 1.61 0.53 15.50
CA ILE A 85 2.43 0.31 14.30
C ILE A 85 1.90 1.16 13.13
N TRP A 86 0.59 1.17 12.91
CA TRP A 86 -0.04 2.01 11.90
C TRP A 86 0.26 3.50 12.14
N SER A 87 0.12 3.97 13.40
CA SER A 87 0.41 5.35 13.77
C SER A 87 1.89 5.72 13.65
N TYR A 88 2.79 4.78 13.91
CA TYR A 88 4.21 4.96 13.67
C TYR A 88 4.46 5.25 12.19
N PHE A 89 3.96 4.41 11.29
CA PHE A 89 4.12 4.63 9.84
C PHE A 89 3.41 5.90 9.35
N GLY A 90 2.25 6.26 9.91
CA GLY A 90 1.49 7.42 9.45
C GLY A 90 2.05 8.76 9.95
N ASN A 91 2.47 8.81 11.21
CA ASN A 91 2.67 10.08 11.92
C ASN A 91 4.10 10.30 12.41
N HIS A 92 4.87 9.25 12.69
CA HIS A 92 6.13 9.36 13.43
C HIS A 92 7.36 9.02 12.58
N GLN A 93 7.25 8.03 11.70
CA GLN A 93 8.36 7.60 10.87
C GLN A 93 8.79 8.75 9.95
N HIS A 94 10.07 9.12 10.04
CA HIS A 94 10.65 10.06 9.11
C HIS A 94 10.57 9.52 7.68
N LYS A 95 10.18 10.37 6.74
CA LYS A 95 9.99 10.00 5.35
C LYS A 95 11.21 10.43 4.52
N THR A 96 11.59 9.61 3.56
CA THR A 96 12.66 9.91 2.60
C THR A 96 12.22 10.94 1.55
N ALA A 97 10.91 11.08 1.35
CA ALA A 97 10.30 12.04 0.43
C ALA A 97 9.41 13.04 1.18
N ALA A 98 9.27 14.24 0.63
CA ALA A 98 8.25 15.18 1.08
C ALA A 98 6.84 14.69 0.73
N SER A 99 5.83 15.26 1.38
CA SER A 99 4.44 15.03 0.99
C SER A 99 4.21 15.54 -0.43
N PHE A 100 3.83 14.63 -1.33
CA PHE A 100 3.63 14.93 -2.75
C PHE A 100 2.16 15.33 -3.03
N ARG A 101 1.77 16.50 -2.51
CA ARG A 101 0.42 17.06 -2.71
C ARG A 101 0.28 17.60 -4.13
N ARG A 102 -0.95 17.91 -4.57
CA ARG A 102 -1.25 18.45 -5.92
C ARG A 102 -0.36 19.63 -6.31
N THR A 103 -0.02 20.52 -5.38
CA THR A 103 0.87 21.67 -5.63
C THR A 103 2.31 21.29 -5.95
N ALA A 104 2.74 20.08 -5.58
CA ALA A 104 4.09 19.57 -5.83
C ALA A 104 4.18 18.75 -7.13
N TRP A 105 3.06 18.46 -7.82
CA TRP A 105 3.08 17.58 -9.00
C TRP A 105 3.87 18.14 -10.18
N ALA A 106 3.89 19.45 -10.33
CA ALA A 106 4.65 20.16 -11.36
C ALA A 106 5.98 20.71 -10.84
N ASP A 107 6.32 20.48 -9.56
CA ASP A 107 7.54 21.00 -8.97
C ASP A 107 8.74 20.14 -9.42
N PRO A 108 9.69 20.70 -10.20
CA PRO A 108 10.87 19.95 -10.62
C PRO A 108 11.70 19.42 -9.45
N ALA A 109 11.70 20.14 -8.32
CA ALA A 109 12.42 19.75 -7.11
C ALA A 109 11.83 18.50 -6.45
N ALA A 110 10.59 18.10 -6.78
CA ALA A 110 10.01 16.88 -6.25
C ALA A 110 10.73 15.61 -6.73
N ASN A 111 11.47 15.69 -7.85
CA ASN A 111 12.30 14.61 -8.35
C ASN A 111 13.69 14.56 -7.68
N GLU A 112 14.04 15.58 -6.90
CA GLU A 112 15.33 15.63 -6.21
C GLU A 112 15.27 14.94 -4.84
N PRO A 113 16.19 14.02 -4.53
CA PRO A 113 16.27 13.43 -3.20
C PRO A 113 16.55 14.50 -2.14
N ARG A 114 15.75 14.50 -1.08
CA ARG A 114 15.98 15.36 0.07
C ARG A 114 17.25 14.96 0.80
N ARG A 115 18.08 15.95 1.14
CA ARG A 115 19.37 15.74 1.83
C ARG A 115 19.44 16.37 3.22
N ASP A 116 18.29 16.77 3.78
CA ASP A 116 18.21 17.23 5.18
C ASP A 116 18.44 16.08 6.18
N GLU A 117 18.75 16.44 7.43
CA GLU A 117 19.10 15.48 8.49
C GLU A 117 18.02 14.42 8.71
N ARG A 118 16.74 14.82 8.78
CA ARG A 118 15.62 13.89 8.97
C ARG A 118 15.51 12.90 7.81
N SER A 119 15.67 13.37 6.58
CA SER A 119 15.64 12.52 5.39
C SER A 119 16.82 11.54 5.35
N ARG A 120 18.00 11.96 5.81
CA ARG A 120 19.18 11.07 5.95
C ARG A 120 18.97 10.01 7.03
N MET A 121 18.38 10.38 8.17
CA MET A 121 18.02 9.43 9.22
C MET A 121 17.00 8.39 8.71
N ALA A 122 15.96 8.84 8.01
CA ALA A 122 14.97 7.95 7.39
C ALA A 122 15.63 6.98 6.39
N LEU A 123 16.56 7.48 5.58
CA LEU A 123 17.28 6.66 4.63
C LEU A 123 18.20 5.65 5.33
N ALA A 124 18.90 6.06 6.39
CA ALA A 124 19.74 5.17 7.19
C ALA A 124 18.92 4.04 7.84
N GLU A 125 17.76 4.37 8.42
CA GLU A 125 16.81 3.38 8.94
C GLU A 125 16.36 2.41 7.85
N ALA A 126 15.93 2.93 6.68
CA ALA A 126 15.50 2.09 5.57
C ALA A 126 16.60 1.14 5.08
N VAL A 127 17.85 1.62 4.98
CA VAL A 127 19.02 0.80 4.64
C VAL A 127 19.23 -0.30 5.67
N GLN A 128 19.15 0.02 6.97
CA GLN A 128 19.29 -0.96 8.04
C GLN A 128 18.19 -2.01 8.01
N VAL A 129 16.93 -1.63 7.78
CA VAL A 129 15.80 -2.55 7.65
C VAL A 129 16.00 -3.49 6.45
N VAL A 130 16.42 -2.97 5.30
CA VAL A 130 16.70 -3.78 4.11
C VAL A 130 17.89 -4.73 4.33
N ALA A 131 18.97 -4.24 4.95
CA ALA A 131 20.13 -5.05 5.27
C ALA A 131 19.77 -6.18 6.24
N ALA A 132 19.03 -5.88 7.31
CA ALA A 132 18.54 -6.86 8.26
C ALA A 132 17.64 -7.90 7.57
N GLY A 133 16.69 -7.47 6.72
CA GLY A 133 15.81 -8.37 5.97
C GLY A 133 16.51 -9.30 4.98
N ARG A 134 17.79 -9.05 4.68
CA ARG A 134 18.62 -9.90 3.82
C ARG A 134 19.45 -10.93 4.59
N THR A 135 19.55 -10.83 5.92
CA THR A 135 20.34 -11.81 6.67
C THR A 135 19.61 -13.16 6.75
N PRO A 136 20.34 -14.29 6.74
CA PRO A 136 19.73 -15.61 6.87
C PRO A 136 18.87 -15.77 8.12
N GLU A 137 19.27 -15.15 9.23
CA GLU A 137 18.60 -15.23 10.53
C GLU A 137 17.21 -14.57 10.46
N VAL A 138 17.15 -13.33 9.96
CA VAL A 138 15.88 -12.60 9.84
C VAL A 138 14.99 -13.26 8.80
N ARG A 139 15.54 -13.72 7.68
CA ARG A 139 14.76 -14.42 6.64
C ARG A 139 14.17 -15.73 7.16
N ARG A 140 14.93 -16.50 7.94
CA ARG A 140 14.46 -17.74 8.59
C ARG A 140 13.36 -17.44 9.60
N LYS A 141 13.56 -16.44 10.46
CA LYS A 141 12.55 -15.98 11.43
C LYS A 141 11.26 -15.54 10.72
N LEU A 142 11.37 -14.80 9.62
CA LEU A 142 10.21 -14.40 8.82
C LEU A 142 9.52 -15.63 8.22
N ALA A 143 10.26 -16.57 7.64
CA ALA A 143 9.70 -17.80 7.11
C ALA A 143 8.97 -18.64 8.18
N GLU A 144 9.46 -18.66 9.42
CA GLU A 144 8.79 -19.31 10.56
C GLU A 144 7.53 -18.55 11.01
N LEU A 145 7.55 -17.22 11.03
CA LEU A 145 6.35 -16.45 11.35
C LEU A 145 5.24 -16.71 10.31
N LEU A 146 5.59 -16.76 9.03
CA LEU A 146 4.63 -17.01 7.95
C LEU A 146 3.95 -18.39 8.02
N THR A 147 4.53 -19.39 8.70
CA THR A 147 3.84 -20.70 8.86
C THR A 147 2.64 -20.65 9.78
N HIS A 148 2.57 -19.64 10.64
CA HIS A 148 1.48 -19.46 11.59
C HIS A 148 0.32 -18.64 11.00
N GLU A 149 0.50 -18.09 9.80
CA GLU A 149 -0.54 -17.32 9.12
C GLU A 149 -1.56 -18.25 8.44
N PRO A 150 -2.88 -17.98 8.56
CA PRO A 150 -3.91 -18.79 7.91
C PRO A 150 -3.75 -18.92 6.39
N ALA A 151 -3.06 -17.95 5.76
CA ALA A 151 -2.75 -17.95 4.34
C ALA A 151 -1.70 -18.99 3.93
N ILE A 152 -1.07 -19.72 4.87
CA ILE A 152 -0.08 -20.78 4.55
C ILE A 152 -0.70 -21.94 3.77
N LYS A 153 -2.03 -22.07 3.83
CA LYS A 153 -2.80 -22.99 2.98
C LYS A 153 -2.74 -22.62 1.49
N GLU A 154 -2.38 -21.39 1.16
CA GLU A 154 -2.23 -20.92 -0.21
C GLU A 154 -0.83 -21.22 -0.75
N ARG A 155 -0.77 -21.68 -2.01
CA ARG A 155 0.49 -22.05 -2.66
C ARG A 155 1.50 -20.90 -2.69
N TRP A 156 1.04 -19.69 -2.99
CA TRP A 156 1.91 -18.51 -3.11
C TRP A 156 2.68 -18.20 -1.82
N LEU A 157 2.07 -18.43 -0.64
CA LEU A 157 2.73 -18.15 0.63
C LEU A 157 3.74 -19.24 0.97
N ARG A 158 3.46 -20.50 0.64
CA ARG A 158 4.43 -21.59 0.75
C ARG A 158 5.64 -21.38 -0.15
N ASP A 159 5.42 -20.95 -1.39
CA ASP A 159 6.50 -20.64 -2.34
C ASP A 159 7.37 -19.49 -1.82
N LEU A 160 6.74 -18.44 -1.24
CA LEU A 160 7.46 -17.34 -0.59
C LEU A 160 8.27 -17.83 0.62
N GLN A 161 7.67 -18.62 1.51
CA GLN A 161 8.34 -19.19 2.67
C GLN A 161 9.58 -20.01 2.28
N VAL A 162 9.47 -20.86 1.26
CA VAL A 162 10.61 -21.64 0.73
C VAL A 162 11.68 -20.71 0.16
N SER A 163 11.28 -19.67 -0.58
CA SER A 163 12.21 -18.69 -1.14
C SER A 163 13.00 -17.90 -0.09
N LEU A 164 12.41 -17.66 1.09
CA LEU A 164 13.05 -16.96 2.21
C LEU A 164 14.11 -17.82 2.90
N ARG A 165 13.97 -19.14 2.86
CA ARG A 165 14.92 -20.10 3.46
C ARG A 165 16.12 -20.39 2.56
N LYS A 166 16.04 -20.04 1.28
CA LYS A 166 17.20 -19.99 0.37
C LYS A 166 18.00 -18.73 0.64
#